data_AF-A0A2V8NEK7-F1
#
_entry.id   AF-A0A2V8NEK7-F1
#
_cell.length_a   1.000
_cell.length_b   1.000
_cell.length_c   1.000
_cell.angle_alpha   90.00
_cell.angle_beta   90.00
_cell.angle_gamma   90.00
#
_symmetry.space_group_name_H-M   'P 1'
#
loop_
_entity.id
_entity.type
_entity.pdbx_description
1 polymer ?
#
loop_
_entity_poly.entity_id
_entity_poly.type
_entity_poly.pdbx_seq_one_letter_code
_entity_poly.pdbx_strand_id
1 'polypeptide(L)'
;MEKAISEIVGEGNLKSGRSTEVYRALRPLLCSMCGALVNESALFTRRRVKGIGLRIMPQCQKCAPFTLKEDKKERSALLESLLRREQPDASKNVSAPLARRSTEGSAKQDEKNIDEEVKRRLGPALKRGRKV
;
A
#
# COMPACT_ATOMS: atom_id res chain seq x y z
N MET A 1 -11.65 -21.62 -13.02
CA MET A 1 -11.50 -20.39 -12.21
C MET A 1 -12.16 -19.25 -12.97
N GLU A 2 -13.25 -18.69 -12.46
CA GLU A 2 -13.89 -17.53 -13.09
C GLU A 2 -13.02 -16.29 -12.87
N LYS A 3 -12.72 -15.54 -13.95
CA LYS A 3 -11.95 -14.30 -13.85
C LYS A 3 -12.85 -13.20 -13.29
N ALA A 4 -12.48 -12.64 -12.15
CA ALA A 4 -13.18 -11.49 -11.57
C ALA A 4 -13.15 -10.29 -12.55
N ILE A 5 -14.29 -9.60 -12.67
CA ILE A 5 -14.46 -8.48 -13.62
C ILE A 5 -14.02 -7.14 -12.98
N SER A 6 -14.03 -7.07 -11.65
CA SER A 6 -13.65 -5.90 -10.86
C SER A 6 -13.33 -6.30 -9.43
N GLU A 7 -12.55 -5.48 -8.74
CA GLU A 7 -12.26 -5.61 -7.31
C GLU A 7 -12.77 -4.41 -6.51
N ILE A 8 -13.01 -4.58 -5.21
CA ILE A 8 -13.37 -3.49 -4.29
C ILE A 8 -12.08 -2.84 -3.80
N VAL A 9 -11.98 -1.52 -3.95
CA VAL A 9 -10.82 -0.73 -3.50
C VAL A 9 -11.05 -0.12 -2.13
N GLY A 10 -12.30 0.20 -1.80
CA GLY A 10 -12.67 0.81 -0.53
C GLY A 10 -14.02 1.50 -0.59
N GLU A 11 -14.25 2.43 0.32
CA GLU A 11 -15.45 3.28 0.35
C GLU A 11 -15.19 4.65 -0.28
N GLY A 12 -16.22 5.23 -0.88
CA GLY A 12 -16.25 6.60 -1.36
C GLY A 12 -17.53 7.30 -0.94
N ASN A 13 -17.52 8.62 -0.98
CA ASN A 13 -18.68 9.46 -0.75
C ASN A 13 -19.17 10.00 -2.09
N LEU A 14 -20.44 9.75 -2.40
CA LEU A 14 -21.11 10.38 -3.54
C LEU A 14 -21.35 11.87 -3.25
N LYS A 15 -21.54 12.67 -4.31
CA LYS A 15 -22.00 14.07 -4.16
C LYS A 15 -23.29 14.22 -3.34
N SER A 16 -24.12 13.18 -3.29
CA SER A 16 -25.34 13.16 -2.48
C SER A 16 -25.09 12.95 -0.97
N GLY A 17 -23.84 12.87 -0.53
CA GLY A 17 -23.46 12.59 0.86
C GLY A 17 -23.63 11.13 1.29
N ARG A 18 -24.01 10.23 0.38
CA ARG A 18 -24.15 8.80 0.68
C ARG A 18 -22.81 8.09 0.48
N SER A 19 -22.49 7.16 1.38
CA SER A 19 -21.36 6.24 1.17
C SER A 19 -21.71 5.23 0.08
N THR A 20 -20.69 4.81 -0.66
CA THR A 20 -20.76 3.78 -1.68
C THR A 20 -19.44 3.01 -1.71
N GLU A 21 -19.49 1.74 -2.09
CA GLU A 21 -18.28 1.01 -2.44
C GLU A 21 -17.73 1.56 -3.76
N VAL A 22 -16.41 1.66 -3.82
CA VAL A 22 -15.64 2.03 -5.01
C VAL A 22 -14.88 0.80 -5.50
N TYR A 23 -14.98 0.59 -6.80
CA TYR A 23 -14.42 -0.57 -7.48
C TYR A 23 -13.33 -0.14 -8.44
N ARG A 24 -12.37 -1.04 -8.67
CA ARG A 24 -11.40 -0.95 -9.77
C ARG A 24 -11.77 -1.96 -10.84
N ALA A 25 -11.78 -1.50 -12.09
CA ALA A 25 -12.04 -2.36 -13.23
C ALA A 25 -10.83 -3.25 -13.53
N LEU A 26 -11.00 -4.57 -13.58
CA LEU A 26 -9.95 -5.52 -13.98
C LEU A 26 -9.94 -5.80 -15.48
N ARG A 27 -10.93 -5.25 -16.20
CA ARG A 27 -11.07 -5.26 -17.64
C ARG A 27 -12.00 -4.11 -18.07
N PRO A 28 -12.06 -3.71 -19.34
CA PRO A 28 -12.97 -2.66 -19.79
C PRO A 28 -14.44 -2.99 -19.53
N LEU A 29 -15.22 -2.01 -19.06
CA LEU A 29 -16.66 -2.13 -18.77
C LEU A 29 -17.44 -0.97 -19.40
N LEU A 30 -18.74 -1.16 -19.61
CA LEU A 30 -19.63 -0.09 -20.08
C LEU A 30 -20.45 0.49 -18.94
N CYS A 31 -20.50 1.81 -18.82
CA CYS A 31 -21.35 2.50 -17.87
C CYS A 31 -22.83 2.25 -18.20
N SER A 32 -23.60 1.79 -17.21
CA SER A 32 -25.03 1.52 -17.38
C SER A 32 -25.91 2.77 -17.58
N MET A 33 -25.40 3.98 -17.30
CA MET A 33 -26.16 5.22 -17.46
C MET A 33 -25.87 5.93 -18.79
N CYS A 34 -24.61 6.01 -19.19
CA CYS A 34 -24.21 6.78 -20.37
C CYS A 34 -23.54 5.94 -21.47
N GLY A 35 -23.36 4.63 -21.26
CA GLY A 35 -22.66 3.75 -22.20
C GLY A 35 -21.15 3.99 -22.32
N ALA A 36 -20.58 4.98 -21.62
CA ALA A 36 -19.16 5.29 -21.72
C ALA A 36 -18.29 4.12 -21.22
N LEU A 37 -17.13 3.96 -21.87
CA LEU A 37 -16.14 2.96 -21.49
C LEU A 37 -15.46 3.34 -20.17
N VAL A 38 -15.48 2.41 -19.22
CA VAL A 38 -14.67 2.41 -18.01
C VAL A 38 -13.46 1.54 -18.33
N ASN A 39 -12.32 2.18 -18.54
CA ASN A 39 -11.07 1.50 -18.88
C ASN A 39 -10.62 0.57 -17.75
N GLU A 40 -9.73 -0.38 -18.09
CA GLU A 40 -9.03 -1.17 -17.08
C GLU A 40 -8.29 -0.26 -16.09
N SER A 41 -8.21 -0.68 -14.83
CA SER A 41 -7.71 0.07 -13.67
C SER A 41 -8.50 1.32 -13.27
N ALA A 42 -9.48 1.76 -14.07
CA ALA A 42 -10.30 2.91 -13.74
C ALA A 42 -11.22 2.63 -12.55
N LEU A 43 -11.46 3.68 -11.76
CA LEU A 43 -12.36 3.62 -10.62
C LEU A 43 -13.79 3.92 -11.03
N PHE A 44 -14.71 3.16 -10.46
CA PHE A 44 -16.13 3.29 -10.74
C PHE A 44 -16.97 2.85 -9.54
N THR A 45 -18.26 3.15 -9.55
CA THR A 45 -19.21 2.71 -8.53
C THR A 45 -20.22 1.76 -9.13
N ARG A 46 -20.94 1.04 -8.27
CA ARG A 46 -21.98 0.11 -8.69
C ARG A 46 -23.33 0.53 -8.10
N ARG A 47 -24.40 0.43 -8.90
CA ARG A 47 -25.76 0.76 -8.47
C ARG A 47 -26.73 -0.35 -8.86
N ARG A 48 -27.74 -0.57 -8.00
CA ARG A 48 -28.92 -1.37 -8.36
C ARG A 48 -29.77 -0.60 -9.38
N VAL A 49 -29.96 -1.16 -10.56
CA VAL A 49 -30.83 -0.59 -11.58
C VAL A 49 -32.25 -1.11 -11.35
N LYS A 50 -33.23 -0.21 -11.16
CA LYS A 50 -34.64 -0.60 -11.03
C LYS A 50 -35.15 -1.03 -12.41
N GLY A 51 -35.74 -2.22 -12.51
CA GLY A 51 -36.43 -2.71 -13.73
C GLY A 51 -35.76 -3.89 -14.45
N ILE A 52 -34.48 -4.19 -14.22
CA ILE A 52 -33.76 -5.31 -14.86
C ILE A 52 -33.32 -6.33 -13.79
N GLY A 53 -34.25 -6.68 -12.88
CA GLY A 53 -33.97 -7.51 -11.71
C GLY A 53 -33.04 -6.83 -10.69
N LEU A 54 -32.57 -7.60 -9.69
CA LEU A 54 -31.61 -7.16 -8.66
C LEU A 54 -30.17 -7.05 -9.22
N ARG A 55 -30.01 -6.60 -10.46
CA ARG A 55 -28.70 -6.54 -11.12
C ARG A 55 -27.95 -5.28 -10.71
N ILE A 56 -26.77 -5.49 -10.16
CA ILE A 56 -25.84 -4.43 -9.77
C ILE A 56 -24.98 -4.09 -10.99
N MET A 57 -25.09 -2.87 -11.50
CA MET A 57 -24.43 -2.43 -12.73
C MET A 57 -23.38 -1.33 -12.48
N PRO A 58 -22.31 -1.27 -13.30
CA PRO A 58 -21.27 -0.26 -13.19
C PRO A 58 -21.76 1.15 -13.59
N GLN A 59 -21.24 2.18 -12.93
CA GLN A 59 -21.43 3.59 -13.21
C GLN A 59 -20.09 4.33 -13.21
N CYS A 60 -19.80 5.04 -14.30
CA CYS A 60 -18.56 5.81 -14.40
C CYS A 60 -18.58 7.03 -13.47
N GLN A 61 -17.40 7.55 -13.15
CA GLN A 61 -17.24 8.70 -12.26
C GLN A 61 -17.95 9.97 -12.77
N LYS A 62 -18.17 10.11 -14.09
CA LYS A 62 -18.96 11.22 -14.65
C LYS A 62 -20.45 11.10 -14.28
N CYS A 63 -21.00 9.89 -14.31
CA CYS A 63 -22.41 9.62 -14.01
C CYS A 63 -22.70 9.52 -12.51
N ALA A 64 -21.74 9.03 -11.74
CA ALA A 64 -21.80 8.95 -10.30
C ALA A 64 -20.50 9.52 -9.72
N PRO A 65 -20.40 10.86 -9.58
CA PRO A 65 -19.20 11.47 -9.02
C PRO A 65 -19.05 11.08 -7.55
N PHE A 66 -17.86 10.58 -7.20
CA PHE A 66 -17.48 10.21 -5.85
C PHE A 66 -16.09 10.75 -5.51
N THR A 67 -15.86 10.95 -4.22
CA THR A 67 -14.55 11.12 -3.60
C THR A 67 -14.22 9.86 -2.81
N LEU A 68 -13.04 9.28 -3.01
CA LEU A 68 -12.56 8.17 -2.19
C LEU A 68 -12.44 8.63 -0.74
N LYS A 69 -12.90 7.83 0.21
CA LYS A 69 -12.56 8.05 1.60
C LYS A 69 -11.09 7.68 1.75
N GLU A 70 -10.29 8.63 2.21
CA GLU A 70 -8.99 8.29 2.76
C GLU A 70 -9.25 7.57 4.07
N ASP A 71 -9.05 6.25 4.07
CA ASP A 71 -8.84 5.55 5.31
C ASP A 71 -7.62 6.21 5.94
N LYS A 72 -7.83 6.97 7.01
CA LYS A 72 -6.76 7.34 7.94
C LYS A 72 -6.30 6.04 8.61
N LYS A 73 -5.66 5.16 7.84
CA LYS A 73 -4.78 4.15 8.41
C LYS A 73 -3.70 4.97 9.08
N GLU A 74 -3.75 5.00 10.41
CA GLU A 74 -2.65 5.49 11.22
C GLU A 74 -1.37 4.99 10.58
N ARG A 75 -0.54 5.92 10.08
CA ARG A 75 0.71 5.55 9.44
C ARG A 75 1.45 4.70 10.45
N SER A 76 1.83 3.49 10.07
CA SER A 76 2.53 2.62 10.99
C SER A 76 3.76 3.37 11.50
N ALA A 77 4.03 3.32 12.80
CA ALA A 77 5.16 4.03 13.41
C ALA A 77 6.50 3.70 12.70
N LEU A 78 6.57 2.50 12.09
CA LEU A 78 7.68 2.07 11.23
C LEU A 78 7.78 2.88 9.93
N LEU A 79 6.68 3.08 9.19
CA LEU A 79 6.68 3.91 7.98
C LEU A 79 7.03 5.37 8.29
N GLU A 80 6.53 5.92 9.40
CA GLU A 80 6.93 7.26 9.83
C GLU A 80 8.43 7.35 10.14
N SER A 81 8.98 6.35 10.81
CA SER A 81 10.40 6.30 11.16
C SER A 81 11.31 6.19 9.93
N LEU A 82 10.86 5.46 8.90
CA LEU A 82 11.59 5.32 7.64
C LEU A 82 11.57 6.61 6.83
N LEU A 83 10.42 7.28 6.72
CA LEU A 83 10.29 8.54 5.99
C LEU A 83 11.05 9.70 6.66
N ARG A 84 11.17 9.69 8.00
CA ARG A 84 11.97 10.70 8.74
C ARG A 84 13.47 10.60 8.51
N ARG A 85 13.98 9.46 8.01
CA ARG A 85 15.43 9.21 7.88
C ARG A 85 16.07 9.91 6.67
N GLU A 86 15.28 10.50 5.78
CA GLU A 86 15.75 11.13 4.53
C GLU A 86 15.92 12.66 4.59
N GLN A 87 15.87 13.31 5.76
CA GLN A 87 16.28 14.72 5.87
C GLN A 87 17.68 14.87 6.48
N PRO A 88 18.74 15.01 5.66
CA PRO A 88 20.00 15.58 6.10
C PRO A 88 20.02 17.07 5.75
N ASP A 89 19.33 17.92 6.51
CA ASP A 89 19.63 19.35 6.47
C ASP A 89 20.79 19.64 7.42
N ALA A 90 21.97 19.60 6.80
CA ALA A 90 23.25 19.96 7.34
C ALA A 90 23.27 21.45 7.76
N SER A 91 22.91 21.71 9.01
CA SER A 91 23.39 22.91 9.71
C SER A 91 24.87 22.74 10.03
N LYS A 92 25.77 23.09 9.10
CA LYS A 92 27.18 23.31 9.39
C LYS A 92 27.36 24.76 9.79
N ASN A 93 27.68 25.00 11.06
CA ASN A 93 28.56 26.10 11.45
C ASN A 93 29.25 25.81 12.78
N VAL A 94 30.58 25.68 12.69
CA VAL A 94 31.66 25.93 13.67
C VAL A 94 31.61 25.11 14.98
N SER A 95 32.65 24.42 15.46
CA SER A 95 34.10 24.62 15.37
C SER A 95 34.81 23.32 15.80
N ALA A 96 35.92 22.98 15.15
CA ALA A 96 36.95 22.10 15.71
C ALA A 96 37.75 22.87 16.82
N PRO A 97 38.59 22.26 17.70
CA PRO A 97 39.39 21.07 17.39
C PRO A 97 39.78 20.10 18.54
N LEU A 98 40.43 19.00 18.09
CA LEU A 98 41.50 18.22 18.73
C LEU A 98 41.19 17.38 19.99
N ALA A 99 41.05 16.06 19.77
CA ALA A 99 41.77 15.06 20.57
C ALA A 99 41.99 13.77 19.75
N ARG A 100 43.27 13.45 19.53
CA ARG A 100 43.74 12.17 18.99
C ARG A 100 43.34 11.03 19.93
N ARG A 101 42.80 9.94 19.39
CA ARG A 101 43.15 8.59 19.84
C ARG A 101 42.89 7.57 18.76
N SER A 102 43.98 7.01 18.26
CA SER A 102 44.01 5.78 17.47
C SER A 102 43.51 4.62 18.31
N THR A 103 42.60 3.81 17.77
CA THR A 103 42.54 2.37 18.01
C THR A 103 41.88 1.72 16.81
N GLU A 104 42.72 1.14 15.96
CA GLU A 104 42.34 0.11 15.02
C GLU A 104 41.80 -1.12 15.78
N GLY A 105 40.84 -1.81 15.17
CA GLY A 105 40.52 -3.21 15.47
C GLY A 105 39.33 -3.45 16.38
N SER A 106 38.14 -3.65 15.80
CA SER A 106 37.06 -4.47 16.39
C SER A 106 35.98 -4.94 15.39
N ALA A 107 36.22 -4.92 14.08
CA ALA A 107 35.21 -5.30 13.08
C ALA A 107 34.89 -6.82 13.03
N LYS A 108 35.68 -7.69 13.68
CA LYS A 108 35.52 -9.16 13.54
C LYS A 108 34.76 -9.85 14.68
N GLN A 109 34.47 -9.17 15.78
CA GLN A 109 33.73 -9.77 16.92
C GLN A 109 32.22 -9.60 16.79
N ASP A 110 31.75 -8.49 16.23
CA ASP A 110 30.32 -8.21 16.10
C ASP A 110 29.63 -9.09 15.05
N GLU A 111 30.30 -9.40 13.93
CA GLU A 111 29.73 -10.28 12.88
C GLU A 111 29.43 -11.70 13.39
N LYS A 112 30.29 -12.26 14.26
CA LYS A 112 30.08 -13.59 14.84
C LYS A 112 28.86 -13.62 15.78
N ASN A 113 28.61 -12.52 16.48
CA ASN A 113 27.47 -12.41 17.40
C ASN A 113 26.14 -12.34 16.62
N ILE A 114 26.14 -11.60 15.50
CA ILE A 114 24.98 -11.48 14.63
C ILE A 114 24.66 -12.83 13.97
N ASP A 115 25.66 -13.55 13.45
CA ASP A 115 25.45 -14.85 12.80
C ASP A 115 24.91 -15.92 13.75
N GLU A 116 25.35 -15.94 15.01
CA GLU A 116 24.79 -16.84 16.03
C GLU A 116 23.34 -16.50 16.36
N GLU A 117 23.03 -15.21 16.55
CA GLU A 117 21.66 -14.77 16.86
C GLU A 117 20.70 -15.04 15.69
N VAL A 118 21.16 -14.85 14.44
CA VAL A 118 20.39 -15.18 13.23
C VAL A 118 20.14 -16.69 13.14
N LYS A 119 21.15 -17.54 13.37
CA LYS A 119 20.97 -19.00 13.39
C LYS A 119 20.03 -19.46 14.49
N ARG A 120 20.05 -18.83 15.66
CA ARG A 120 19.14 -19.14 16.76
C ARG A 120 17.68 -18.82 16.41
N ARG A 121 17.43 -17.69 15.75
CA ARG A 121 16.07 -17.27 15.36
C ARG A 121 15.52 -18.04 14.14
N LEU A 122 16.37 -18.33 13.15
CA LEU A 122 15.94 -18.89 11.86
C LEU A 122 16.26 -20.38 11.68
N GLY A 123 17.07 -20.97 12.56
CA GLY A 123 17.49 -22.38 12.49
C GLY A 123 16.34 -23.39 12.34
N PRO A 124 15.21 -23.26 13.07
CA PRO A 124 14.06 -24.17 12.91
C PRO A 124 13.36 -24.04 11.54
N ALA A 125 13.39 -22.85 10.92
CA ALA A 125 12.74 -22.59 9.62
C ALA A 125 13.62 -23.08 8.46
N LEU A 126 14.94 -22.91 8.55
CA LEU A 126 15.89 -23.32 7.51
C LEU A 126 16.02 -24.85 7.38
N LYS A 127 15.73 -25.62 8.44
CA LYS A 127 15.75 -27.10 8.38
C LYS A 127 14.61 -27.72 7.56
N ARG A 128 13.52 -26.98 7.30
CA ARG A 128 12.35 -27.53 6.58
C ARG A 128 12.43 -27.40 5.06
N GLY A 129 13.39 -26.62 4.54
CA GLY A 129 13.57 -26.39 3.10
C GLY A 129 14.49 -27.39 2.40
N ARG A 130 15.09 -28.34 3.12
CA ARG A 130 15.99 -29.35 2.55
C ARG A 130 15.33 -30.73 2.57
N LYS A 131 14.28 -30.88 1.78
CA LYS A 131 13.86 -32.20 1.26
C LYS A 131 14.08 -32.16 -0.25
N VAL A 132 14.96 -33.08 -0.67
CA VAL A 132 15.20 -33.54 -2.04
C VAL A 132 13.88 -33.96 -2.68
#